data_AF-A0A367IDG8-F1
#
_entry.id   AF-A0A367IDG8-F1
#
_cell.length_a   1.000
_cell.length_b   1.000
_cell.length_c   1.000
_cell.angle_alpha   90.00
_cell.angle_beta   90.00
_cell.angle_gamma   90.00
#
_symmetry.space_group_name_H-M   'P 1'
#
loop_
_entity.id
_entity.type
_entity.pdbx_description
1 polymer ?
#
loop_
_entity_poly.entity_id
_entity_poly.type
_entity_poly.pdbx_seq_one_letter_code
_entity_poly.pdbx_strand_id
1 'polypeptide(L)'
;MENGLNNMSVSEIRMVAFGDPKRNDNAFTVSSYSNSYGAQTRFITCGDKESFSKFDHGSIDWRGSTNGIHWLINSAETILLGDSPKSAVGAGMTFGELEGAKMVMIVDVPQNLEDISKSWGFVISRIRQIHVLFFTPRALDAISELEQIPVENLLKEIRNRGLVPHVCTYLSDEKKAIVEHSMGSVSVTTKNSLQPLEWLARYICNLPFSGTGDLGVKNACLG
;
A
#
# COMPACT_ATOMS: atom_id res chain seq x y z
N MET A 1 -26.01 -2.95 28.85
CA MET A 1 -24.84 -2.05 28.89
C MET A 1 -24.42 -1.85 27.45
N GLU A 2 -25.12 -0.95 26.76
CA GLU A 2 -24.91 -0.61 25.35
C GLU A 2 -24.03 0.65 25.25
N ASN A 3 -23.29 0.74 24.15
CA ASN A 3 -22.61 1.92 23.59
C ASN A 3 -21.24 2.30 24.15
N GLY A 4 -20.25 1.43 23.94
CA GLY A 4 -18.81 1.74 24.07
C GLY A 4 -17.97 1.53 22.81
N LEU A 5 -18.59 1.25 21.65
CA LEU A 5 -17.85 1.23 20.37
C LEU A 5 -17.73 2.67 19.90
N ASN A 6 -16.59 3.29 20.17
CA ASN A 6 -16.18 4.52 19.48
C ASN A 6 -16.41 4.32 17.98
N ASN A 7 -17.36 5.05 17.41
CA ASN A 7 -17.56 5.14 15.97
C ASN A 7 -16.37 5.92 15.42
N MET A 8 -15.25 5.21 15.22
CA MET A 8 -14.07 5.78 14.61
C MET A 8 -14.47 6.30 13.22
N SER A 9 -14.14 7.54 12.92
CA SER A 9 -14.40 8.22 11.66
C SER A 9 -13.15 8.18 10.77
N VAL A 10 -13.32 8.38 9.46
CA VAL A 10 -12.17 8.48 8.54
C VAL A 10 -11.15 9.53 9.00
N SER A 11 -11.61 10.59 9.67
CA SER A 11 -10.76 11.66 10.22
C SER A 11 -9.82 11.23 11.36
N GLU A 12 -10.05 10.07 11.95
CA GLU A 12 -9.16 9.47 12.97
C GLU A 12 -8.12 8.53 12.36
N ILE A 13 -8.26 8.19 11.07
CA ILE A 13 -7.26 7.40 10.36
C ILE A 13 -6.02 8.26 10.13
N ARG A 14 -4.90 7.76 10.65
CA ARG A 14 -3.58 8.37 10.52
C ARG A 14 -2.71 7.54 9.60
N MET A 15 -2.12 8.17 8.60
CA MET A 15 -1.27 7.50 7.61
C MET A 15 0.05 8.24 7.43
N VAL A 16 1.10 7.49 7.19
CA VAL A 16 2.38 8.02 6.74
C VAL A 16 2.71 7.43 5.39
N ALA A 17 3.23 8.24 4.49
CA ALA A 17 3.80 7.81 3.23
C ALA A 17 5.24 8.31 3.13
N PHE A 18 6.10 7.54 2.47
CA PHE A 18 7.47 7.92 2.16
C PHE A 18 7.72 7.83 0.66
N GLY A 19 8.37 8.84 0.09
CA GLY A 19 8.57 8.91 -1.35
C GLY A 19 9.44 10.08 -1.82
N ASP A 20 9.44 10.29 -3.13
CA ASP A 20 10.28 11.28 -3.82
C ASP A 20 9.84 12.71 -3.42
N PRO A 21 10.77 13.64 -3.17
CA PRO A 21 10.43 15.02 -2.82
C PRO A 21 9.62 15.76 -3.89
N LYS A 22 9.69 15.31 -5.16
CA LYS A 22 8.87 15.83 -6.26
C LYS A 22 7.41 15.37 -6.19
N ARG A 23 7.06 14.45 -5.28
CA ARG A 23 5.68 14.01 -5.02
C ARG A 23 4.99 13.45 -6.26
N ASN A 24 5.75 12.74 -7.08
CA ASN A 24 5.30 12.13 -8.32
C ASN A 24 5.25 10.59 -8.24
N ASP A 25 5.28 10.04 -7.02
CA ASP A 25 5.25 8.62 -6.77
C ASP A 25 3.87 8.12 -6.29
N ASN A 26 3.72 6.80 -6.33
CA ASN A 26 2.47 6.12 -6.00
C ASN A 26 2.11 6.25 -4.50
N ALA A 27 3.09 6.29 -3.60
CA ALA A 27 2.83 6.45 -2.17
C ALA A 27 2.29 7.85 -1.86
N PHE A 28 2.85 8.89 -2.47
CA PHE A 28 2.31 10.25 -2.41
C PHE A 28 0.88 10.33 -2.96
N THR A 29 0.63 9.68 -4.10
CA THR A 29 -0.68 9.70 -4.75
C THR A 29 -1.77 9.08 -3.86
N VAL A 30 -1.52 7.90 -3.30
CA VAL A 30 -2.46 7.24 -2.36
C VAL A 30 -2.64 8.08 -1.10
N SER A 31 -1.57 8.66 -0.55
CA SER A 31 -1.64 9.55 0.60
C SER A 31 -2.50 10.80 0.33
N SER A 32 -2.39 11.38 -0.88
CA SER A 32 -3.16 12.55 -1.29
C SER A 32 -4.65 12.24 -1.47
N TYR A 33 -4.98 11.10 -2.07
CA TYR A 33 -6.36 10.64 -2.16
C TYR A 33 -6.94 10.32 -0.77
N SER A 34 -6.15 9.70 0.11
CA SER A 34 -6.57 9.39 1.48
C SER A 34 -6.86 10.67 2.28
N ASN A 35 -6.03 11.70 2.13
CA ASN A 35 -6.27 13.02 2.72
C ASN A 35 -7.54 13.68 2.17
N SER A 36 -7.76 13.61 0.85
CA SER A 36 -8.99 14.10 0.21
C SER A 36 -10.24 13.35 0.68
N TYR A 37 -10.08 12.08 1.06
CA TYR A 37 -11.14 11.25 1.65
C TYR A 37 -11.37 11.52 3.14
N GLY A 38 -10.49 12.30 3.78
CA GLY A 38 -10.63 12.79 5.15
C GLY A 38 -9.62 12.23 6.14
N ALA A 39 -8.73 11.32 5.75
CA ALA A 39 -7.70 10.78 6.63
C ALA A 39 -6.61 11.82 6.94
N GLN A 40 -6.01 11.72 8.12
CA GLN A 40 -4.83 12.52 8.48
C GLN A 40 -3.59 11.88 7.86
N THR A 41 -2.96 12.55 6.91
CA THR A 41 -1.77 12.03 6.25
C THR A 41 -0.53 12.89 6.48
N ARG A 42 0.62 12.22 6.56
CA ARG A 42 1.95 12.85 6.60
C ARG A 42 2.82 12.23 5.52
N PHE A 43 3.48 13.07 4.74
CA PHE A 43 4.44 12.64 3.73
C PHE A 43 5.87 12.91 4.21
N ILE A 44 6.72 11.89 4.19
CA ILE A 44 8.12 11.95 4.59
C ILE A 44 8.98 11.84 3.32
N THR A 45 10.03 12.65 3.27
CA THR A 45 11.02 12.63 2.18
C THR A 45 12.36 13.16 2.70
N CYS A 46 13.38 13.27 1.84
CA CYS A 46 14.68 13.85 2.22
C CYS A 46 14.59 15.36 2.48
N GLY A 47 15.64 15.95 3.06
CA GLY A 47 15.70 17.40 3.24
C GLY A 47 15.80 18.17 1.91
N ASP A 48 15.35 19.43 1.91
CA ASP A 48 15.24 20.29 0.71
C ASP A 48 16.57 20.51 -0.06
N LYS A 49 17.71 20.25 0.57
CA LYS A 49 19.06 20.45 -0.01
C LYS A 49 19.79 19.13 -0.29
N GLU A 50 19.13 18.00 -0.10
CA GLU A 50 19.74 16.68 -0.27
C GLU A 50 19.32 16.05 -1.61
N SER A 51 20.21 15.23 -2.16
CA SER A 51 19.84 14.35 -3.27
C SER A 51 19.04 13.17 -2.73
N PHE A 52 17.83 12.96 -3.23
CA PHE A 52 16.98 11.85 -2.79
C PHE A 52 17.64 10.47 -2.96
N SER A 53 18.59 10.31 -3.88
CA SER A 53 19.32 9.04 -4.06
C SER A 53 20.36 8.75 -2.97
N LYS A 54 20.84 9.77 -2.25
CA LYS A 54 22.03 9.72 -1.38
C LYS A 54 21.90 10.48 -0.04
N PHE A 55 20.70 10.92 0.33
CA PHE A 55 20.47 11.63 1.59
C PHE A 55 20.82 10.78 2.82
N ASP A 56 21.03 11.41 3.97
CA ASP A 56 21.23 10.68 5.23
C ASP A 56 19.89 10.10 5.70
N HIS A 57 19.61 8.86 5.30
CA HIS A 57 18.40 8.14 5.70
C HIS A 57 18.30 7.86 7.20
N GLY A 58 19.43 7.93 7.94
CA GLY A 58 19.46 7.79 9.39
C GLY A 58 18.90 9.01 10.12
N SER A 59 18.81 10.16 9.44
CA SER A 59 18.25 11.39 10.00
C SER A 59 16.71 11.40 10.07
N ILE A 60 16.04 10.47 9.39
CA ILE A 60 14.58 10.37 9.45
C ILE A 60 14.17 9.85 10.83
N ASP A 61 13.43 10.66 11.59
CA ASP A 61 12.75 10.22 12.81
C ASP A 61 11.55 9.33 12.49
N TRP A 62 11.85 8.06 12.18
CA TRP A 62 10.83 7.06 11.90
C TRP A 62 9.95 6.81 13.10
N ARG A 63 10.53 6.67 14.29
CA ARG A 63 9.80 6.38 15.52
C ARG A 63 8.74 7.43 15.83
N GLY A 64 9.13 8.71 15.84
CA GLY A 64 8.20 9.82 16.07
C GLY A 64 7.18 9.95 14.95
N SER A 65 7.54 9.58 13.71
CA SER A 65 6.63 9.66 12.57
C SER A 65 5.63 8.50 12.50
N THR A 66 5.99 7.30 12.94
CA THR A 66 5.13 6.10 12.88
C THR A 66 4.35 5.83 14.16
N ASN A 67 4.57 6.61 15.22
CA ASN A 67 3.83 6.45 16.48
C ASN A 67 2.31 6.66 16.27
N GLY A 68 1.54 5.61 16.55
CA GLY A 68 0.08 5.64 16.55
C GLY A 68 -0.57 5.77 15.17
N ILE A 69 0.18 5.58 14.08
CA ILE A 69 -0.39 5.58 12.74
C ILE A 69 -1.08 4.24 12.46
N HIS A 70 -2.09 4.26 11.58
CA HIS A 70 -2.78 3.04 11.15
C HIS A 70 -2.06 2.40 9.97
N TRP A 71 -1.59 3.22 9.02
CA TRP A 71 -1.02 2.76 7.75
C TRP A 71 0.31 3.44 7.45
N LEU A 72 1.33 2.64 7.13
CA LEU A 72 2.55 3.09 6.45
C LEU A 72 2.47 2.69 4.98
N ILE A 73 2.44 3.68 4.09
CA ILE A 73 2.28 3.52 2.65
C ILE A 73 3.65 3.61 1.96
N ASN A 74 3.99 2.57 1.20
CA ASN A 74 5.23 2.48 0.45
C ASN A 74 4.96 2.12 -1.02
N SER A 75 5.80 2.63 -1.92
CA SER A 75 5.87 2.15 -3.30
C SER A 75 7.10 1.27 -3.48
N ALA A 76 6.95 0.13 -4.16
CA ALA A 76 8.06 -0.78 -4.44
C ALA A 76 9.15 -0.12 -5.30
N GLU A 77 8.79 0.81 -6.18
CA GLU A 77 9.71 1.50 -7.07
C GLU A 77 10.60 2.51 -6.35
N THR A 78 10.21 2.98 -5.16
CA THR A 78 10.99 3.97 -4.39
C THR A 78 12.42 3.48 -4.14
N ILE A 79 12.62 2.17 -4.01
CA ILE A 79 13.92 1.54 -3.78
C ILE A 79 14.85 1.61 -5.00
N LEU A 80 14.31 1.89 -6.18
CA LEU A 80 15.07 2.05 -7.42
C LEU A 80 15.72 3.43 -7.53
N LEU A 81 15.28 4.40 -6.71
CA LEU A 81 15.74 5.79 -6.75
C LEU A 81 17.10 6.00 -6.06
N GLY A 82 17.67 4.96 -5.42
CA GLY A 82 19.01 4.98 -4.83
C GLY A 82 19.13 4.12 -3.57
N ASP A 83 20.32 4.08 -3.00
CA ASP A 83 20.58 3.31 -1.76
C ASP A 83 19.91 3.94 -0.54
N SER A 84 19.92 5.27 -0.43
CA SER A 84 19.25 5.97 0.68
C SER A 84 17.74 5.71 0.75
N PRO A 85 16.94 5.85 -0.33
CA PRO A 85 15.52 5.59 -0.27
C PRO A 85 15.22 4.10 -0.05
N LYS A 86 16.04 3.19 -0.59
CA LYS A 86 15.94 1.76 -0.29
C LYS A 86 16.13 1.48 1.21
N SER A 87 17.14 2.08 1.83
CA SER A 87 17.40 1.94 3.27
C SER A 87 16.31 2.61 4.11
N ALA A 88 15.83 3.77 3.70
CA ALA A 88 14.74 4.50 4.35
C ALA A 88 13.43 3.70 4.36
N VAL A 89 13.02 3.10 3.23
CA VAL A 89 11.85 2.21 3.17
C VAL A 89 12.02 1.05 4.15
N GLY A 90 13.19 0.40 4.17
CA GLY A 90 13.46 -0.70 5.09
C GLY A 90 13.38 -0.31 6.56
N ALA A 91 13.96 0.84 6.93
CA ALA A 91 13.88 1.39 8.27
C ALA A 91 12.45 1.75 8.66
N GLY A 92 11.71 2.44 7.77
CA GLY A 92 10.31 2.80 7.99
C GLY A 92 9.42 1.58 8.21
N MET A 93 9.58 0.52 7.41
CA MET A 93 8.86 -0.74 7.62
C MET A 93 9.18 -1.36 8.99
N THR A 94 10.45 -1.34 9.41
CA THR A 94 10.86 -1.90 10.71
C THR A 94 10.27 -1.11 11.88
N PHE A 95 10.39 0.22 11.87
CA PHE A 95 9.85 1.07 12.94
C PHE A 95 8.32 1.10 12.93
N GLY A 96 7.71 1.14 11.75
CA GLY A 96 6.25 1.09 11.64
C GLY A 96 5.68 -0.20 12.25
N GLU A 97 6.31 -1.36 12.01
CA GLU A 97 5.91 -2.61 12.62
C GLU A 97 6.04 -2.58 14.15
N LEU A 98 7.17 -2.06 14.66
CA LEU A 98 7.40 -1.89 16.11
C LEU A 98 6.36 -0.98 16.79
N GLU A 99 5.92 0.07 16.09
CA GLU A 99 4.90 1.01 16.58
C GLU A 99 3.45 0.54 16.28
N GLY A 100 3.28 -0.67 15.72
CA GLY A 100 1.97 -1.29 15.47
C GLY A 100 1.27 -0.84 14.19
N ALA A 101 1.94 -0.09 13.31
CA ALA A 101 1.41 0.34 12.03
C ALA A 101 1.29 -0.84 11.06
N LYS A 102 0.21 -0.85 10.26
CA LYS A 102 0.04 -1.82 9.18
C LYS A 102 0.69 -1.31 7.90
N MET A 103 1.28 -2.22 7.14
CA MET A 103 2.05 -1.88 5.94
C MET A 103 1.20 -1.99 4.68
N VAL A 104 1.17 -0.91 3.89
CA VAL A 104 0.67 -0.90 2.53
C VAL A 104 1.86 -0.86 1.57
N MET A 105 1.90 -1.80 0.64
CA MET A 105 2.91 -1.84 -0.42
C MET A 105 2.22 -1.77 -1.78
N ILE A 106 2.63 -0.81 -2.59
CA ILE A 106 2.14 -0.60 -3.95
C ILE A 106 3.18 -1.16 -4.92
N VAL A 107 2.75 -2.10 -5.77
CA VAL A 107 3.53 -2.66 -6.85
C VAL A 107 3.01 -2.05 -8.15
N ASP A 108 3.89 -1.37 -8.86
CA ASP A 108 3.64 -0.83 -10.19
C ASP A 108 4.82 -1.18 -11.10
N VAL A 109 4.65 -0.94 -12.40
CA VAL A 109 5.69 -1.15 -13.39
C VAL A 109 6.68 0.02 -13.39
N PRO A 110 7.97 -0.21 -13.10
CA PRO A 110 9.00 0.84 -13.14
C PRO A 110 9.12 1.50 -14.51
N GLN A 111 9.67 2.71 -14.54
CA GLN A 111 10.00 3.40 -15.79
C GLN A 111 10.88 2.55 -16.72
N ASN A 112 11.82 1.79 -16.14
CA ASN A 112 12.59 0.79 -16.86
C ASN A 112 12.08 -0.61 -16.51
N LEU A 113 11.52 -1.32 -17.48
CA LEU A 113 10.93 -2.65 -17.29
C LEU A 113 11.92 -3.67 -16.71
N GLU A 114 13.21 -3.55 -17.04
CA GLU A 114 14.25 -4.46 -16.52
C GLU A 114 14.38 -4.41 -14.98
N ASP A 115 13.98 -3.29 -14.38
CA ASP A 115 14.03 -3.09 -12.93
C ASP A 115 12.84 -3.73 -12.17
N ILE A 116 11.86 -4.31 -12.88
CA ILE A 116 10.73 -4.95 -12.22
C ILE A 116 11.17 -6.10 -11.32
N SER A 117 12.14 -6.92 -11.78
CA SER A 117 12.68 -8.03 -10.99
C SER A 117 13.32 -7.54 -9.69
N LYS A 118 13.95 -6.37 -9.72
CA LYS A 118 14.63 -5.78 -8.56
C LYS A 118 13.63 -5.22 -7.54
N SER A 119 12.63 -4.47 -8.00
CA SER A 119 11.56 -3.94 -7.14
C SER A 119 10.69 -5.06 -6.57
N TRP A 120 10.34 -6.06 -7.39
CA TRP A 120 9.59 -7.23 -6.95
C TRP A 120 10.39 -8.10 -5.97
N GLY A 121 11.67 -8.36 -6.22
CA GLY A 121 12.55 -9.06 -5.28
C GLY A 121 12.63 -8.38 -3.91
N PHE A 122 12.59 -7.03 -3.88
CA PHE A 122 12.49 -6.27 -2.63
C PHE A 122 11.19 -6.55 -1.89
N VAL A 123 10.05 -6.59 -2.60
CA VAL A 123 8.74 -6.91 -2.03
C VAL A 123 8.71 -8.33 -1.47
N ILE A 124 9.16 -9.33 -2.26
CA ILE A 124 9.21 -10.73 -1.83
C ILE A 124 10.06 -10.90 -0.57
N SER A 125 11.22 -10.24 -0.48
CA SER A 125 12.11 -10.33 0.68
C SER A 125 11.49 -9.86 2.00
N ARG A 126 10.42 -9.06 1.95
CA ARG A 126 9.71 -8.50 3.11
C ARG A 126 8.22 -8.81 3.12
N ILE A 127 7.77 -9.75 2.29
CA ILE A 127 6.34 -9.96 2.02
C ILE A 127 5.52 -10.21 3.28
N ARG A 128 6.12 -10.82 4.30
CA ARG A 128 5.47 -11.11 5.59
C ARG A 128 5.20 -9.89 6.48
N GLN A 129 5.88 -8.76 6.24
CA GLN A 129 5.62 -7.50 6.94
C GLN A 129 4.45 -6.74 6.27
N ILE A 130 4.10 -7.09 5.04
CA ILE A 130 3.10 -6.39 4.24
C ILE A 130 1.70 -6.84 4.65
N HIS A 131 0.82 -5.88 4.93
CA HIS A 131 -0.57 -6.14 5.33
C HIS A 131 -1.54 -5.99 4.17
N VAL A 132 -1.30 -4.98 3.32
CA VAL A 132 -2.02 -4.75 2.07
C VAL A 132 -0.99 -4.66 0.95
N LEU A 133 -0.99 -5.65 0.06
CA LEU A 133 -0.20 -5.65 -1.16
C LEU A 133 -1.11 -5.33 -2.33
N PHE A 134 -0.88 -4.18 -2.96
CA PHE A 134 -1.68 -3.71 -4.08
C PHE A 134 -0.88 -3.77 -5.37
N PHE A 135 -1.49 -4.30 -6.42
CA PHE A 135 -0.94 -4.30 -7.78
C PHE A 135 -1.73 -3.33 -8.64
N THR A 136 -1.04 -2.39 -9.30
CA THR A 136 -1.65 -1.69 -10.43
C THR A 136 -2.00 -2.70 -11.53
N PRO A 137 -2.97 -2.39 -12.41
CA PRO A 137 -3.33 -3.30 -13.50
C PRO A 137 -2.13 -3.69 -14.37
N ARG A 138 -1.23 -2.75 -14.67
CA ARG A 138 -0.02 -3.02 -15.46
C ARG A 138 0.97 -3.95 -14.74
N ALA A 139 1.05 -3.86 -13.42
CA ALA A 139 1.92 -4.73 -12.63
C ALA A 139 1.41 -6.17 -12.58
N LEU A 140 0.11 -6.43 -12.74
CA LEU A 140 -0.41 -7.80 -12.78
C LEU A 140 0.23 -8.59 -13.92
N ASP A 141 0.22 -8.04 -15.13
CA ASP A 141 0.77 -8.71 -16.31
C ASP A 141 2.27 -8.94 -16.16
N ALA A 142 3.00 -7.91 -15.74
CA ALA A 142 4.45 -7.97 -15.65
C ALA A 142 4.94 -8.91 -14.52
N ILE A 143 4.22 -8.99 -13.39
CA ILE A 143 4.53 -9.94 -12.31
C ILE A 143 4.04 -11.35 -12.65
N SER A 144 2.92 -11.49 -13.38
CA SER A 144 2.45 -12.78 -13.90
C SER A 144 3.51 -13.44 -14.78
N GLU A 145 4.11 -12.67 -15.70
CA GLU A 145 5.20 -13.14 -16.54
C GLU A 145 6.46 -13.50 -15.72
N LEU A 146 6.83 -12.64 -14.77
CA LEU A 146 8.01 -12.86 -13.93
C LEU A 146 7.89 -14.12 -13.06
N GLU A 147 6.73 -14.36 -12.46
CA GLU A 147 6.47 -15.49 -11.57
C GLU A 147 6.01 -16.75 -12.32
N GLN A 148 5.72 -16.64 -13.62
CA GLN A 148 5.15 -17.71 -14.45
C GLN A 148 3.83 -18.25 -13.87
N ILE A 149 2.97 -17.34 -13.41
CA ILE A 149 1.65 -17.63 -12.83
C ILE A 149 0.61 -16.90 -13.67
N PRO A 150 -0.46 -17.56 -14.17
CA PRO A 150 -1.52 -16.87 -14.90
C PRO A 150 -2.14 -15.72 -14.09
N VAL A 151 -2.43 -14.59 -14.76
CA VAL A 151 -2.93 -13.35 -14.14
C VAL A 151 -4.14 -13.60 -13.23
N GLU A 152 -5.07 -14.45 -13.66
CA GLU A 152 -6.28 -14.80 -12.92
C GLU A 152 -6.01 -15.52 -11.58
N ASN A 153 -4.86 -16.16 -11.44
CA ASN A 153 -4.45 -16.87 -10.23
C ASN A 153 -3.40 -16.11 -9.41
N LEU A 154 -2.83 -15.03 -9.97
CA LEU A 154 -1.66 -14.36 -9.43
C LEU A 154 -1.86 -13.86 -8.00
N LEU A 155 -2.92 -13.09 -7.74
CA LEU A 155 -3.19 -12.53 -6.41
C LEU A 155 -3.35 -13.62 -5.36
N LYS A 156 -4.02 -14.72 -5.72
CA LYS A 156 -4.32 -15.84 -4.82
C LYS A 156 -3.04 -16.60 -4.48
N GLU A 157 -2.21 -16.88 -5.48
CA GLU A 157 -0.92 -17.55 -5.29
C GLU A 157 0.03 -16.70 -4.44
N ILE A 158 0.15 -15.40 -4.72
CA ILE A 158 0.97 -14.47 -3.94
C ILE A 158 0.47 -14.41 -2.49
N ARG A 159 -0.84 -14.31 -2.28
CA ARG A 159 -1.44 -14.30 -0.94
C ARG A 159 -1.14 -15.59 -0.18
N ASN A 160 -1.28 -16.76 -0.82
CA ASN A 160 -1.06 -18.06 -0.19
C ASN A 160 0.41 -18.32 0.13
N ARG A 161 1.33 -17.96 -0.77
CA ARG A 161 2.78 -18.15 -0.58
C ARG A 161 3.36 -17.13 0.40
N GLY A 162 2.95 -15.87 0.29
CA GLY A 162 3.43 -14.77 1.11
C GLY A 162 2.74 -14.64 2.48
N LEU A 163 1.57 -15.27 2.65
CA LEU A 163 0.66 -15.09 3.78
C LEU A 163 0.25 -13.62 4.03
N VAL A 164 0.21 -12.81 2.96
CA VAL A 164 -0.21 -11.41 3.04
C VAL A 164 -1.71 -11.35 3.39
N PRO A 165 -2.13 -10.57 4.40
CA PRO A 165 -3.52 -10.47 4.80
C PRO A 165 -4.48 -10.03 3.69
N HIS A 166 -4.07 -9.06 2.87
CA HIS A 166 -4.84 -8.59 1.72
C HIS A 166 -3.92 -8.42 0.49
N VAL A 167 -4.26 -9.09 -0.60
CA VAL A 167 -3.60 -8.94 -1.90
C VAL A 167 -4.66 -8.51 -2.91
N CYS A 168 -4.50 -7.34 -3.53
CA CYS A 168 -5.60 -6.70 -4.24
C CYS A 168 -5.18 -5.92 -5.48
N THR A 169 -6.16 -5.67 -6.34
CA THR A 169 -6.06 -4.81 -7.51
C THR A 169 -7.41 -4.16 -7.81
N TYR A 170 -7.39 -3.13 -8.67
CA TYR A 170 -8.58 -2.47 -9.16
C TYR A 170 -8.50 -2.22 -10.67
N LEU A 171 -9.46 -2.79 -11.41
CA LEU A 171 -9.58 -2.67 -12.85
C LEU A 171 -10.58 -1.56 -13.18
N SER A 172 -10.08 -0.41 -13.65
CA SER A 172 -10.88 0.80 -13.84
C SER A 172 -11.93 0.65 -14.94
N ASP A 173 -11.59 -0.05 -16.03
CA ASP A 173 -12.47 -0.27 -17.18
C ASP A 173 -13.66 -1.17 -16.82
N GLU A 174 -13.44 -2.13 -15.91
CA GLU A 174 -14.47 -3.02 -15.39
C GLU A 174 -15.17 -2.48 -14.14
N LYS A 175 -14.69 -1.36 -13.59
CA LYS A 175 -15.07 -0.83 -12.27
C LYS A 175 -14.95 -1.90 -11.17
N LYS A 176 -13.94 -2.74 -11.24
CA LYS A 176 -13.88 -4.00 -10.50
C LYS A 176 -12.74 -4.01 -9.50
N ALA A 177 -13.09 -4.21 -8.23
CA ALA A 177 -12.15 -4.46 -7.15
C ALA A 177 -12.02 -5.96 -6.92
N ILE A 178 -10.79 -6.45 -6.85
CA ILE A 178 -10.48 -7.86 -6.57
C ILE A 178 -9.54 -7.89 -5.36
N VAL A 179 -9.94 -8.62 -4.31
CA VAL A 179 -9.20 -8.75 -3.06
C VAL A 179 -9.15 -10.22 -2.65
N GLU A 180 -7.96 -10.78 -2.64
CA GLU A 180 -7.66 -12.04 -1.99
C GLU A 180 -7.30 -11.76 -0.53
N HIS A 181 -7.95 -12.45 0.40
CA HIS A 181 -7.73 -12.23 1.82
C HIS A 181 -7.79 -13.54 2.61
N SER A 182 -7.64 -13.45 3.93
CA SER A 182 -7.45 -14.64 4.77
C SER A 182 -8.60 -15.65 4.78
N MET A 183 -9.82 -15.18 4.57
CA MET A 183 -11.04 -16.00 4.65
C MET A 183 -11.60 -16.38 3.27
N GLY A 184 -11.06 -15.81 2.19
CA GLY A 184 -11.57 -16.06 0.85
C GLY A 184 -11.17 -14.98 -0.15
N SER A 185 -11.99 -14.83 -1.18
CA SER A 185 -11.78 -13.91 -2.30
C SER A 185 -13.02 -13.04 -2.48
N VAL A 186 -12.81 -11.73 -2.61
CA VAL A 186 -13.87 -10.76 -2.87
C VAL A 186 -13.64 -10.14 -4.25
N SER A 187 -14.67 -10.20 -5.09
CA SER A 187 -14.71 -9.50 -6.37
C SER A 187 -16.00 -8.69 -6.44
N VAL A 188 -15.90 -7.36 -6.50
CA VAL A 188 -17.07 -6.47 -6.55
C VAL A 188 -16.94 -5.38 -7.60
N THR A 189 -18.08 -4.98 -8.14
CA THR A 189 -18.20 -3.84 -9.06
C THR A 189 -18.59 -2.59 -8.27
N THR A 190 -17.80 -1.53 -8.38
CA THR A 190 -18.08 -0.22 -7.79
C THR A 190 -19.10 0.55 -8.64
N LYS A 191 -19.78 1.53 -8.03
CA LYS A 191 -20.79 2.34 -8.74
C LYS A 191 -20.16 3.18 -9.87
N ASN A 192 -19.03 3.81 -9.55
CA ASN A 192 -18.31 4.71 -10.44
C ASN A 192 -16.93 4.12 -10.75
N SER A 193 -16.43 4.38 -11.95
CA SER A 193 -15.02 4.10 -12.23
C SER A 193 -14.15 5.02 -11.37
N LEU A 194 -13.05 4.50 -10.86
CA LEU A 194 -12.09 5.17 -9.99
C LEU A 194 -10.72 4.95 -10.59
N GLN A 195 -9.75 5.80 -10.25
CA GLN A 195 -8.36 5.45 -10.54
C GLN A 195 -7.91 4.33 -9.59
N PRO A 196 -6.99 3.42 -10.00
CA PRO A 196 -6.60 2.28 -9.15
C PRO A 196 -6.05 2.71 -7.77
N LEU A 197 -5.23 3.76 -7.73
CA LEU A 197 -4.67 4.30 -6.49
C LEU A 197 -5.70 5.08 -5.66
N GLU A 198 -6.71 5.68 -6.30
CA GLU A 198 -7.84 6.29 -5.60
C GLU A 198 -8.68 5.21 -4.91
N TRP A 199 -8.97 4.11 -5.60
CA TRP A 199 -9.64 2.96 -5.00
C TRP A 199 -8.87 2.40 -3.81
N LEU A 200 -7.55 2.22 -3.95
CA LEU A 200 -6.71 1.74 -2.84
C LEU A 200 -6.81 2.68 -1.63
N ALA A 201 -6.71 3.99 -1.85
CA ALA A 201 -6.82 5.00 -0.79
C ALA A 201 -8.16 4.88 -0.03
N ARG A 202 -9.29 4.78 -0.75
CA ARG A 202 -10.61 4.58 -0.15
C ARG A 202 -10.69 3.25 0.59
N TYR A 203 -10.17 2.17 -0.01
CA TYR A 203 -10.18 0.83 0.59
C TYR A 203 -9.46 0.83 1.94
N ILE A 204 -8.23 1.36 2.03
CA ILE A 204 -7.47 1.37 3.30
C ILE A 204 -8.04 2.38 4.32
N CYS A 205 -8.69 3.45 3.87
CA CYS A 205 -9.44 4.34 4.76
C CYS A 205 -10.65 3.62 5.38
N ASN A 206 -11.37 2.83 4.59
CA ASN A 206 -12.62 2.19 5.03
C ASN A 206 -12.41 0.87 5.77
N LEU A 207 -11.30 0.17 5.52
CA LEU A 207 -11.04 -1.16 6.08
C LEU A 207 -11.19 -1.24 7.61
N PRO A 208 -10.72 -0.25 8.42
CA PRO A 208 -10.91 -0.27 9.87
C PRO A 208 -12.38 -0.22 10.33
N PHE A 209 -13.29 0.32 9.50
CA PHE A 209 -14.71 0.50 9.83
C PHE A 209 -15.61 -0.60 9.30
N SER A 210 -15.08 -1.42 8.40
CA SER A 210 -15.93 -2.27 7.56
C SER A 210 -16.35 -3.58 8.23
N GLY A 211 -15.80 -3.89 9.40
CA GLY A 211 -16.03 -5.15 10.12
C GLY A 211 -15.08 -6.26 9.68
N THR A 212 -15.40 -7.51 10.01
CA THR A 212 -14.52 -8.68 9.81
C THR A 212 -15.03 -9.62 8.72
N GLY A 213 -14.13 -10.43 8.15
CA GLY A 213 -14.46 -11.46 7.15
C GLY A 213 -14.87 -10.89 5.79
N ASP A 214 -15.45 -11.74 4.95
CA ASP A 214 -15.80 -11.42 3.55
C ASP A 214 -16.70 -10.19 3.43
N LEU A 215 -17.71 -10.07 4.30
CA LEU A 215 -18.62 -8.93 4.29
C LEU A 215 -17.89 -7.63 4.61
N GLY A 216 -16.93 -7.66 5.55
CA GLY A 216 -16.16 -6.48 5.89
C GLY A 216 -15.20 -6.05 4.77
N VAL A 217 -14.52 -7.00 4.15
CA VAL A 217 -13.69 -6.70 2.97
C VAL A 217 -14.55 -6.15 1.84
N LYS A 218 -15.71 -6.75 1.59
CA LYS A 218 -16.68 -6.29 0.58
C LYS A 218 -17.14 -4.86 0.83
N ASN A 219 -17.49 -4.53 2.07
CA ASN A 219 -17.91 -3.18 2.44
C ASN A 219 -16.77 -2.16 2.25
N ALA A 220 -15.54 -2.53 2.63
CA ALA A 220 -14.36 -1.68 2.42
C ALA A 220 -14.10 -1.39 0.93
N CYS A 221 -14.32 -2.38 0.06
CA CYS A 221 -14.16 -2.22 -1.40
C CYS A 221 -15.18 -1.24 -2.02
N LEU A 222 -16.33 -1.03 -1.37
CA LEU A 222 -17.46 -0.26 -1.91
C LEU A 222 -17.59 1.15 -1.29
N GLY A 223 -16.80 1.46 -0.26
CA GLY A 223 -16.79 2.75 0.43
C GLY A 223 -16.13 3.88 -0.35
#